data_AF-A0A1G9XQ19-F1
#
_entry.id   AF-A0A1G9XQ19-F1
#
_cell.length_a   1.000
_cell.length_b   1.000
_cell.length_c   1.000
_cell.angle_alpha   90.00
_cell.angle_beta   90.00
_cell.angle_gamma   90.00
#
_symmetry.space_group_name_H-M   'P 1'
#
loop_
_entity.id
_entity.type
_entity.pdbx_description
1 polymer ?
#
loop_
_entity_poly.entity_id
_entity_poly.type
_entity_poly.pdbx_seq_one_letter_code
_entity_poly.pdbx_strand_id
1 'polypeptide(L)' 'MKPETIALHHGYEPDSQNAVAVPIHQTTSFSFDNAQHAADLFDLKVEGNIYSRIMNPTCAVLEQRVTAL' A
#
# COMPACT_ATOMS: atom_id res chain seq x y z
N MET A 1 7.70 5.68 -19.24
CA MET A 1 6.48 5.05 -19.79
C MET A 1 5.56 6.14 -20.34
N LYS A 2 4.61 5.83 -21.23
CA LYS A 2 3.59 6.82 -21.63
C LYS A 2 2.60 7.06 -20.47
N PRO A 3 1.98 8.26 -20.35
CA PRO A 3 1.02 8.53 -19.27
C PRO A 3 -0.10 7.50 -19.18
N GLU A 4 -0.62 7.01 -20.31
CA GLU A 4 -1.70 6.02 -20.35
C GLU A 4 -1.23 4.66 -19.79
N THR A 5 0.04 4.31 -20.01
CA THR A 5 0.64 3.10 -19.44
C THR A 5 0.83 3.24 -17.93
N ILE A 6 1.26 4.41 -17.45
CA ILE A 6 1.44 4.69 -16.01
C ILE A 6 0.10 4.59 -15.28
N ALA A 7 -0.94 5.20 -15.82
CA ALA A 7 -2.28 5.20 -15.23
C ALA A 7 -2.85 3.79 -15.02
N LEU A 8 -2.47 2.82 -15.86
CA LEU A 8 -2.95 1.44 -15.79
C LEU A 8 -2.06 0.52 -14.95
N HIS A 9 -0.73 0.65 -15.06
CA HIS A 9 0.20 -0.39 -14.59
C HIS A 9 1.11 0.02 -13.44
N HIS A 10 1.27 1.33 -13.16
CA HIS A 10 2.24 1.75 -12.15
C HIS A 10 1.72 1.54 -10.72
N GLY A 11 2.65 1.29 -9.78
CA GLY A 11 2.40 1.31 -8.34
C GLY A 11 1.72 0.08 -7.73
N TYR A 12 1.49 -1.00 -8.49
CA TYR A 12 0.91 -2.25 -7.97
C TYR A 12 1.63 -3.47 -8.53
N GLU A 13 2.06 -4.35 -7.62
CA GLU A 13 2.57 -5.68 -7.92
C GLU A 13 1.64 -6.72 -7.28
N PRO A 14 1.22 -7.78 -8.01
CA PRO A 14 0.32 -8.80 -7.45
C PRO A 14 0.92 -9.51 -6.22
N ASP A 15 0.08 -9.72 -5.21
CA ASP A 15 0.42 -10.52 -4.05
C ASP A 15 0.32 -12.03 -4.36
N SER A 16 0.33 -12.87 -3.32
CA SER A 16 0.22 -14.33 -3.45
C SER A 16 -1.08 -14.82 -4.11
N GLN A 17 -2.10 -13.96 -4.22
CA GLN A 17 -3.38 -14.28 -4.88
C GLN A 17 -3.35 -14.02 -6.39
N ASN A 18 -2.29 -13.38 -6.91
CA ASN A 18 -2.13 -13.06 -8.33
C ASN A 18 -3.31 -12.26 -8.93
N ALA A 19 -3.97 -11.42 -8.11
CA ALA A 19 -5.00 -10.54 -8.61
C ALA A 19 -4.38 -9.45 -9.48
N VAL A 20 -4.87 -9.30 -10.71
CA VAL A 20 -4.40 -8.24 -11.63
C VAL A 20 -4.99 -6.86 -11.30
N ALA A 21 -6.16 -6.85 -10.68
CA ALA A 21 -6.77 -5.63 -10.15
C ALA A 21 -6.28 -5.38 -8.72
N VAL A 22 -6.08 -4.11 -8.38
CA VAL A 22 -5.74 -3.69 -7.01
C VAL A 22 -6.88 -4.10 -6.06
N PRO A 23 -6.63 -4.90 -5.02
CA PRO A 23 -7.66 -5.26 -4.04
C PRO A 23 -8.16 -4.03 -3.27
N ILE A 24 -9.42 -4.06 -2.85
CA ILE A 24 -10.02 -3.03 -1.98
C ILE A 24 -9.74 -3.41 -0.53
N HIS A 25 -8.82 -2.69 0.12
CA HIS A 25 -8.51 -2.86 1.54
C HIS A 25 -9.51 -2.07 2.39
N GLN A 26 -10.76 -2.54 2.44
CA GLN A 26 -11.86 -1.96 3.21
C GLN A 26 -11.71 -2.28 4.71
N THR A 27 -10.60 -1.84 5.30
CA THR A 27 -10.27 -2.00 6.71
C THR A 27 -9.82 -0.68 7.30
N THR A 28 -9.88 -0.56 8.62
CA THR A 28 -9.27 0.56 9.34
C THR A 28 -7.92 0.20 9.95
N SER A 29 -7.67 -1.07 10.23
CA SER A 29 -6.52 -1.56 11.00
C SER A 29 -5.82 -2.73 10.31
N PHE A 30 -4.54 -2.91 10.63
CA PHE A 30 -3.68 -3.98 10.13
C PHE A 30 -3.11 -4.78 11.31
N SER A 31 -2.97 -6.09 11.15
CA SER A 31 -2.35 -6.94 12.16
C SER A 31 -0.83 -6.76 12.15
N PHE A 32 -0.22 -6.69 13.33
CA PHE A 32 1.23 -6.73 13.48
C PHE A 32 1.69 -8.17 13.72
N ASP A 33 2.90 -8.51 13.27
CA ASP A 33 3.45 -9.85 13.49
C ASP A 33 3.71 -10.13 14.97
N ASN A 34 4.11 -9.08 15.71
CA ASN A 34 4.32 -9.10 17.16
C ASN A 34 4.39 -7.66 17.71
N ALA A 35 4.52 -7.53 19.04
CA ALA A 35 4.57 -6.22 19.71
C ALA A 35 5.80 -5.38 19.33
N GLN A 36 6.94 -6.00 19.02
CA GLN A 36 8.14 -5.27 18.61
C GLN A 36 7.97 -4.69 17.20
N HIS A 37 7.38 -5.45 16.26
CA HIS A 37 7.06 -4.95 14.92
C HIS A 37 6.14 -3.72 15.02
N ALA A 38 5.12 -3.74 15.88
CA ALA A 38 4.27 -2.57 16.11
C ALA A 38 5.09 -1.36 16.59
N ALA A 39 5.96 -1.54 17.60
CA ALA A 39 6.81 -0.46 18.11
C ALA A 39 7.73 0.12 17.03
N ASP A 40 8.35 -0.73 16.21
CA ASP A 40 9.27 -0.30 15.17
C ASP A 40 8.56 0.48 14.04
N LEU A 41 7.30 0.15 13.72
CA LEU A 41 6.48 0.93 12.79
C LEU A 41 6.18 2.34 13.33
N PHE A 42 5.79 2.45 14.61
CA PHE A 42 5.49 3.75 15.22
C PHE A 42 6.74 4.61 15.46
N ASP A 43 7.90 3.98 15.69
CA ASP A 43 9.21 4.64 15.79
C ASP A 43 9.80 4.98 14.41
N LEU A 44 9.11 4.68 13.31
CA LEU A 44 9.56 4.89 11.92
C LEU A 44 10.87 4.16 11.58
N LYS A 45 11.18 3.07 12.29
CA LYS A 45 12.36 2.23 12.03
C LYS A 45 12.15 1.29 10.85
N VAL A 46 10.89 0.91 10.61
CA VAL A 46 10.47 0.08 9.48
C VAL A 46 9.23 0.71 8.84
N GLU A 47 9.09 0.54 7.54
CA GLU A 47 7.89 0.96 6.81
C GLU A 47 6.83 -0.13 6.89
N GLY A 48 5.55 0.27 6.90
CA GLY A 48 4.44 -0.66 6.86
C GLY A 48 3.13 -0.05 7.34
N ASN A 49 2.03 -0.77 7.12
CA ASN A 49 0.69 -0.27 7.41
C ASN A 49 0.36 -0.32 8.90
N ILE A 50 -0.06 0.81 9.47
CA ILE A 50 -0.49 0.92 10.87
C ILE A 50 -2.02 1.06 10.94
N TYR A 51 -2.55 2.11 10.31
CA TYR A 51 -3.96 2.48 10.39
C TYR A 51 -4.38 3.30 9.17
N SER A 52 -5.57 3.02 8.63
CA SER A 52 -6.06 3.59 7.35
C SER A 52 -6.23 5.10 7.34
N ARG A 53 -6.28 5.77 8.50
CA ARG A 53 -6.26 7.25 8.57
C ARG A 53 -4.96 7.83 8.01
N ILE A 54 -3.85 7.10 8.13
CA ILE A 54 -2.51 7.56 7.73
C ILE A 54 -2.11 6.91 6.41
N MET A 55 -2.41 5.63 6.22
CA MET A 55 -2.00 4.86 5.03
C MET A 55 -2.91 3.67 4.78
N ASN A 56 -3.21 3.39 3.51
CA ASN A 56 -3.98 2.24 3.08
C ASN A 56 -3.42 1.73 1.74
N PRO A 57 -3.17 0.42 1.55
CA PRO A 57 -2.56 -0.10 0.33
C PRO A 57 -3.31 0.25 -0.95
N THR A 58 -4.65 0.29 -0.92
CA THR A 58 -5.45 0.68 -2.10
C THR A 58 -5.21 2.15 -2.46
N CYS A 59 -5.13 3.04 -1.46
CA CYS A 59 -4.81 4.45 -1.66
C CYS A 59 -3.36 4.67 -2.09
N ALA A 60 -2.41 3.89 -1.56
CA ALA A 60 -1.00 4.00 -1.91
C ALA A 60 -0.74 3.77 -3.41
N VAL A 61 -1.47 2.85 -4.05
CA VAL A 61 -1.37 2.67 -5.52
C VAL A 61 -1.83 3.93 -6.25
N LEU A 62 -2.92 4.56 -5.81
CA LEU A 62 -3.41 5.81 -6.41
C LEU A 62 -2.38 6.93 -6.22
N GLU A 63 -1.83 7.08 -5.02
CA GLU A 63 -0.81 8.10 -4.70
C GLU A 63 0.44 7.94 -5.57
N GLN A 64 0.94 6.71 -5.73
CA GLN A 64 2.09 6.41 -6.60
C GLN A 64 1.79 6.71 -8.07
N ARG A 65 0.60 6.35 -8.57
CA ARG A 65 0.21 6.64 -9.96
C ARG A 65 0.12 8.13 -10.22
N VAL A 66 -0.52 8.89 -9.33
CA VAL A 66 -0.64 10.35 -9.48
C VAL A 66 0.73 11.02 -9.41
N THR A 67 1.63 10.53 -8.55
CA THR A 67 3.00 11.06 -8.44
C THR A 67 3.83 10.82 -9.71
N ALA A 68 3.59 9.70 -10.41
CA ALA A 68 4.34 9.32 -11.61
C ALA A 68 3.82 9.93 -12.92
N LEU A 69 2.62 10.51 -12.91
CA LEU A 69 1.98 11.17 -14.06
C LEU A 69 2.46 12.62 -14.22
#